data_AF-A0A7V7QI16-F1
#
_entry.id   AF-A0A7V7QI16-F1
#
_cell.length_a   1.000
_cell.length_b   1.000
_cell.length_c   1.000
_cell.angle_alpha   90.00
_cell.angle_beta   90.00
_cell.angle_gamma   90.00
#
_symmetry.space_group_name_H-M   'P 1'
#
loop_
_entity.id
_entity.type
_entity.pdbx_description
1 polymer ?
#
loop_
_entity_poly.entity_id
_entity_poly.type
_entity_poly.pdbx_seq_one_letter_code
_entity_poly.pdbx_strand_id
1 'polypeptide(L)'
;MTEETIKQILKFRDDRDWKQFHNPKDLAISISLEASELLEVFQWSGEDVSNEGKQERIKEELADVVNYCVLMADACGLDLDVIVQEKIRENNGKYPVEKAKGKSDKYNKL
;
A
#
# COMPACT_ATOMS: atom_id res chain seq x y z
N MET A 1 -10.85 3.23 -1.81
CA MET A 1 -10.83 2.99 -3.29
C MET A 1 -12.28 2.77 -3.71
N THR A 2 -12.71 3.04 -4.95
CA THR A 2 -14.12 2.76 -5.28
C THR A 2 -14.35 1.25 -5.34
N GLU A 3 -15.56 0.80 -4.99
CA GLU A 3 -15.94 -0.61 -5.15
C GLU A 3 -15.78 -1.08 -6.61
N GLU A 4 -16.01 -0.19 -7.57
CA GLU A 4 -15.86 -0.49 -9.00
C GLU A 4 -14.42 -0.84 -9.35
N THR A 5 -13.44 -0.05 -8.88
CA THR A 5 -12.02 -0.35 -9.12
C THR A 5 -11.61 -1.68 -8.48
N ILE A 6 -12.07 -1.97 -7.26
CA ILE A 6 -11.80 -3.26 -6.60
C ILE A 6 -12.37 -4.42 -7.42
N LYS A 7 -13.63 -4.30 -7.89
CA LYS A 7 -14.26 -5.32 -8.74
C LYS A 7 -13.49 -5.54 -10.05
N GLN A 8 -12.96 -4.48 -10.65
CA GLN A 8 -12.15 -4.59 -11.86
C GLN A 8 -10.82 -5.34 -11.62
N ILE A 9 -10.14 -5.09 -10.49
CA ILE A 9 -8.92 -5.82 -10.11
C ILE A 9 -9.23 -7.31 -9.90
N LEU A 10 -10.29 -7.63 -9.15
CA LEU A 10 -10.69 -9.01 -8.90
C LEU A 10 -11.11 -9.71 -10.20
N LYS A 11 -11.88 -9.04 -11.04
CA LYS A 11 -12.25 -9.53 -12.37
C LYS A 11 -11.03 -9.80 -13.23
N PHE A 12 -10.04 -8.92 -13.26
CA PHE A 12 -8.81 -9.11 -14.03
C PHE A 12 -8.07 -10.40 -13.62
N ARG A 13 -7.97 -10.66 -12.31
CA ARG A 13 -7.42 -11.92 -11.76
C ARG A 13 -8.26 -13.12 -12.17
N ASP A 14 -9.56 -13.04 -11.96
CA ASP A 14 -10.47 -14.18 -12.13
C ASP A 14 -10.63 -14.56 -13.61
N ASP A 15 -10.64 -13.58 -14.53
CA ASP A 15 -10.65 -13.80 -15.98
C ASP A 15 -9.42 -14.59 -16.48
N ARG A 16 -8.34 -14.63 -15.69
CA ARG A 16 -7.10 -15.38 -15.99
C ARG A 16 -6.96 -16.65 -15.16
N ASP A 17 -7.95 -16.98 -14.34
CA ASP A 17 -7.89 -18.09 -13.38
C ASP A 17 -6.69 -17.98 -12.42
N TRP A 18 -6.23 -16.76 -12.12
CA TRP A 18 -5.02 -16.54 -11.30
C TRP A 18 -5.28 -16.63 -9.80
N LYS A 19 -6.54 -16.76 -9.38
CA LYS A 19 -6.90 -16.91 -7.97
C LYS A 19 -6.16 -18.07 -7.30
N GLN A 20 -5.86 -19.14 -8.04
CA GLN A 20 -5.11 -20.30 -7.54
C GLN A 20 -3.65 -19.98 -7.13
N PHE A 21 -3.05 -18.90 -7.64
CA PHE A 21 -1.69 -18.47 -7.33
C PHE A 21 -1.64 -17.40 -6.23
N HIS A 22 -2.79 -16.83 -5.85
CA HIS A 22 -2.90 -15.68 -4.96
C HIS A 22 -3.18 -16.11 -3.52
N ASN A 23 -2.32 -16.96 -2.93
CA ASN A 23 -2.36 -17.23 -1.49
C ASN A 23 -1.70 -16.10 -0.69
N PRO A 24 -2.00 -15.94 0.62
CA PRO A 24 -1.49 -14.83 1.41
C PRO A 24 0.04 -14.72 1.45
N LYS A 25 0.77 -15.84 1.44
CA LYS A 25 2.23 -15.82 1.45
C LYS A 25 2.79 -15.26 0.14
N ASP A 26 2.27 -15.70 -1.00
CA ASP A 26 2.75 -15.24 -2.31
C ASP A 26 2.34 -13.78 -2.58
N LEU A 27 1.13 -13.38 -2.16
CA LEU A 27 0.71 -11.97 -2.25
C LEU A 27 1.55 -11.04 -1.38
N ALA A 28 1.96 -11.48 -0.18
CA ALA A 28 2.86 -10.70 0.67
C ALA A 28 4.23 -10.50 0.00
N ILE A 29 4.72 -11.53 -0.70
CA ILE A 29 5.95 -11.44 -1.50
C ILE A 29 5.75 -10.42 -2.62
N SER A 30 4.67 -10.51 -3.41
CA SER A 30 4.38 -9.54 -4.47
C SER A 30 4.33 -8.10 -3.95
N ILE A 31 3.62 -7.82 -2.85
CA ILE A 31 3.60 -6.49 -2.23
C ILE A 31 5.02 -6.00 -1.92
N SER A 32 5.89 -6.88 -1.39
CA SER A 32 7.27 -6.52 -1.07
C SER A 32 8.12 -6.25 -2.30
N LEU A 33 7.87 -6.95 -3.42
CA LEU A 33 8.57 -6.74 -4.68
C LEU A 33 8.19 -5.38 -5.26
N GLU A 34 6.89 -5.08 -5.42
CA GLU A 34 6.45 -3.79 -5.98
C GLU A 34 6.84 -2.60 -5.08
N ALA A 35 6.83 -2.80 -3.76
CA ALA A 35 7.34 -1.78 -2.84
C ALA A 35 8.85 -1.52 -3.03
N SER A 36 9.60 -2.53 -3.46
CA SER A 36 11.03 -2.41 -3.76
C SER A 36 11.26 -1.76 -5.13
N GLU A 37 10.41 -2.02 -6.12
CA GLU A 37 10.42 -1.31 -7.42
C GLU A 37 10.09 0.17 -7.22
N LEU A 38 9.10 0.49 -6.36
CA LEU A 38 8.81 1.87 -5.95
C LEU A 38 10.01 2.51 -5.24
N LEU A 39 10.75 1.76 -4.42
CA LEU A 39 11.97 2.25 -3.76
C LEU A 39 13.08 2.53 -4.78
N GLU A 40 13.19 1.72 -5.84
CA GLU A 40 14.20 1.89 -6.89
C GLU A 40 14.09 3.26 -7.58
N VAL A 41 12.89 3.85 -7.61
CA VAL A 41 12.63 5.23 -8.10
C VAL A 41 13.53 6.28 -7.44
N PHE A 42 14.02 6.01 -6.23
CA PHE A 42 14.83 6.92 -5.44
C PHE A 42 16.24 6.37 -5.10
N GLN A 43 16.67 5.25 -5.70
CA GLN A 43 17.86 4.51 -5.24
C GLN A 43 19.19 5.28 -5.37
N TRP A 44 19.35 6.12 -6.39
CA TRP A 44 20.68 6.65 -6.77
C TRP A 44 21.11 7.92 -6.03
N SER A 45 20.31 8.44 -5.09
CA SER A 45 20.72 9.53 -4.21
C SER A 45 19.94 9.50 -2.90
N GLY A 46 20.65 9.45 -1.76
CA GLY A 46 20.01 9.55 -0.43
C GLY A 46 19.40 10.93 -0.14
N GLU A 47 19.70 11.93 -0.97
CA GLU A 47 19.10 13.27 -0.94
C GLU A 47 17.92 13.38 -1.90
N ASP A 48 17.63 12.33 -2.66
CA ASP A 48 16.62 12.33 -3.71
C ASP A 48 15.22 12.18 -3.12
N VAL A 49 14.71 13.31 -2.66
CA VAL A 49 13.38 13.44 -2.05
C VAL A 49 12.34 13.95 -3.04
N SER A 50 12.72 14.18 -4.31
CA SER A 50 11.86 14.77 -5.33
C SER A 50 11.20 13.71 -6.21
N ASN A 51 9.97 14.03 -6.63
CA ASN A 51 9.21 13.26 -7.61
C ASN A 51 9.32 13.84 -9.04
N GLU A 52 10.08 14.93 -9.23
CA GLU A 52 10.30 15.56 -10.53
C GLU A 52 10.98 14.58 -11.50
N GLY A 53 10.44 14.47 -12.71
CA GLY A 53 10.95 13.54 -13.73
C GLY A 53 10.65 12.06 -13.49
N LYS A 54 9.96 11.69 -12.40
CA LYS A 54 9.71 10.29 -12.01
C LYS A 54 8.24 9.90 -11.89
N GLN A 55 7.35 10.86 -12.18
CA GLN A 55 5.90 10.73 -11.99
C GLN A 55 5.31 9.47 -12.61
N GLU A 56 5.78 9.08 -13.78
CA GLU A 56 5.25 7.92 -14.51
C GLU A 56 5.59 6.62 -13.76
N ARG A 57 6.86 6.43 -13.40
CA ARG A 57 7.31 5.26 -12.65
C ARG A 57 6.69 5.21 -11.25
N ILE A 58 6.60 6.34 -10.55
CA ILE A 58 5.90 6.39 -9.23
C ILE A 58 4.45 5.91 -9.35
N LYS A 59 3.74 6.32 -10.41
CA LYS A 59 2.33 5.93 -10.60
C LYS A 59 2.19 4.44 -10.87
N GLU A 60 3.08 3.88 -11.67
CA GLU A 60 3.12 2.45 -12.01
C GLU A 60 3.34 1.61 -10.75
N GLU A 61 4.47 1.78 -10.08
CA GLU A 61 4.84 0.94 -8.93
C GLU A 61 3.87 1.12 -7.74
N LEU A 62 3.40 2.36 -7.51
CA LEU A 62 2.42 2.60 -6.44
C LEU A 62 1.08 1.94 -6.76
N ALA A 63 0.66 1.92 -8.02
CA ALA A 63 -0.55 1.23 -8.44
C ALA A 63 -0.41 -0.28 -8.23
N ASP A 64 0.76 -0.85 -8.54
CA ASP A 64 0.99 -2.29 -8.36
C ASP A 64 1.03 -2.71 -6.89
N VAL A 65 1.68 -1.93 -6.02
CA VAL A 65 1.59 -2.13 -4.56
C VAL A 65 0.13 -2.16 -4.11
N VAL A 66 -0.68 -1.19 -4.55
CA VAL A 66 -2.09 -1.07 -4.17
C VAL A 66 -2.92 -2.22 -4.75
N ASN A 67 -2.67 -2.65 -5.99
CA ASN A 67 -3.35 -3.78 -6.62
C ASN A 67 -3.13 -5.06 -5.82
N TYR A 68 -1.88 -5.37 -5.44
CA TYR A 68 -1.62 -6.55 -4.60
C TYR A 68 -2.17 -6.42 -3.19
N CYS A 69 -2.28 -5.21 -2.62
CA CYS A 69 -2.98 -5.00 -1.35
C CYS A 69 -4.47 -5.34 -1.44
N VAL A 70 -5.13 -4.99 -2.55
CA VAL A 70 -6.53 -5.37 -2.80
C VAL A 70 -6.67 -6.89 -2.92
N LEU A 71 -5.77 -7.53 -3.67
CA LEU A 71 -5.75 -8.99 -3.82
C LEU A 71 -5.50 -9.70 -2.48
N MET A 72 -4.61 -9.16 -1.65
CA MET A 72 -4.33 -9.63 -0.29
C MET A 72 -5.56 -9.53 0.60
N ALA A 73 -6.27 -8.40 0.55
CA ALA A 73 -7.49 -8.19 1.32
C ALA A 73 -8.56 -9.22 0.93
N ASP A 74 -8.79 -9.45 -0.37
CA ASP A 74 -9.72 -10.47 -0.85
C ASP A 74 -9.31 -11.89 -0.42
N ALA A 75 -8.02 -12.25 -0.57
CA ALA A 75 -7.50 -13.56 -0.16
C ALA A 75 -7.62 -13.82 1.34
N CYS A 76 -7.60 -12.77 2.17
CA CYS A 76 -7.74 -12.85 3.62
C CYS A 76 -9.17 -12.61 4.12
N GLY A 77 -10.13 -12.31 3.24
CA GLY A 77 -11.50 -11.97 3.62
C GLY A 77 -11.60 -10.66 4.41
N LEU A 78 -10.74 -9.69 4.10
CA LEU A 78 -10.69 -8.39 4.76
C LEU A 78 -11.37 -7.32 3.92
N ASP A 79 -12.10 -6.43 4.58
CA ASP A 79 -12.55 -5.19 3.97
C ASP A 79 -11.45 -4.12 4.12
N LEU A 80 -10.93 -3.67 2.98
CA LEU A 80 -9.80 -2.76 2.93
C LEU A 80 -10.12 -1.39 3.57
N ASP A 81 -11.33 -0.88 3.38
CA ASP A 81 -11.74 0.41 3.94
C ASP A 81 -11.89 0.28 5.46
N VAL A 82 -12.47 -0.82 5.96
CA VAL A 82 -12.59 -1.09 7.40
C VAL A 82 -11.22 -1.14 8.08
N ILE A 83 -10.28 -1.97 7.59
CA ILE A 83 -8.97 -2.13 8.24
C ILE A 83 -8.14 -0.83 8.23
N VAL A 84 -8.29 -0.02 7.17
CA VAL A 84 -7.62 1.29 7.08
C VAL A 84 -8.23 2.28 8.07
N GLN A 85 -9.55 2.35 8.18
CA GLN A 85 -10.24 3.23 9.12
C GLN A 85 -9.94 2.88 10.59
N GLU A 86 -9.92 1.59 10.92
CA GLU A 86 -9.49 1.11 12.22
C GLU A 86 -8.05 1.53 12.50
N LYS A 87 -7.15 1.38 11.52
CA LYS A 87 -5.75 1.77 11.69
C LYS A 87 -5.58 3.27 11.91
N ILE A 88 -6.33 4.11 11.19
CA ILE A 88 -6.35 5.56 11.38
C ILE A 88 -6.82 5.90 12.80
N ARG A 89 -7.88 5.25 13.29
CA ARG A 89 -8.37 5.46 14.66
C ARG A 89 -7.31 5.14 15.72
N GLU A 90 -6.61 4.01 15.57
CA GLU A 90 -5.48 3.67 16.45
C GLU A 90 -4.36 4.72 16.38
N ASN A 91 -4.01 5.16 15.18
CA ASN A 91 -2.92 6.11 14.96
C ASN A 91 -3.26 7.48 15.56
N ASN A 92 -4.51 7.93 15.50
CA ASN A 92 -4.97 9.14 16.18
C ASN A 92 -4.82 9.05 17.70
N GLY A 93 -5.01 7.87 18.28
CA GLY A 93 -4.75 7.63 19.70
C GLY A 93 -3.26 7.63 20.05
N LYS A 94 -2.41 7.05 19.19
CA LYS A 94 -0.95 6.99 19.37
C LYS A 94 -0.27 8.34 19.12
N TYR A 95 -0.78 9.12 18.17
CA TYR A 95 -0.20 10.40 17.74
C TYR A 95 -1.24 11.54 17.85
N PRO A 96 -1.63 11.95 19.07
CA PRO A 96 -2.53 13.09 19.23
C PRO A 96 -1.94 14.37 18.59
N VAL A 97 -2.77 15.15 17.91
CA VAL A 97 -2.35 16.36 17.17
C VAL A 97 -1.49 17.29 18.05
N GLU A 98 -1.92 17.55 19.28
CA GLU A 98 -1.23 18.45 20.22
C GLU A 98 0.19 17.99 20.58
N LYS A 99 0.48 16.69 20.47
CA LYS A 99 1.80 16.12 20.81
C LYS A 99 2.66 15.86 19.58
N ALA A 100 2.04 15.46 18.48
CA ALA A 100 2.72 14.97 17.28
C ALA A 100 2.89 16.00 16.16
N LYS A 101 2.17 17.13 16.19
CA LYS A 101 2.23 18.13 15.11
C LYS A 101 3.66 18.65 14.92
N GLY A 102 4.20 18.48 13.72
CA GLY A 102 5.56 18.92 13.35
C GLY A 102 6.69 18.05 13.89
N LYS A 103 6.39 16.89 14.51
CA LYS A 103 7.37 15.96 15.04
C LYS A 103 7.26 14.61 14.35
N SER A 104 8.40 13.97 14.07
CA SER A 104 8.48 12.60 13.55
C SER A 104 8.84 11.58 14.63
N ASP A 105 8.89 12.01 15.90
CA ASP A 105 9.18 11.13 17.03
C ASP A 105 8.14 10.02 17.13
N LYS A 106 8.61 8.81 17.40
CA LYS A 106 7.73 7.66 17.64
C LYS A 106 6.85 7.95 18.86
N TYR A 107 5.62 7.46 18.89
CA TYR A 107 4.63 7.78 19.93
C TYR A 107 5.09 7.60 21.39
N ASN A 108 6.07 6.73 21.63
CA ASN A 108 6.66 6.53 22.95
C ASN A 108 7.71 7.60 23.34
N LYS A 109 7.93 8.60 22.49
CA LYS A 109 8.87 9.71 22.66
C LYS A 109 8.21 11.08 22.42
N LEU A 110 6.87 11.13 22.30
CA LEU A 110 6.08 12.34 22.04
C LEU A 110 5.74 13.16 23.29
#